data_AF-A0A353P4F3-F1
#
_entry.id   AF-A0A353P4F3-F1
#
_cell.length_a   1.000
_cell.length_b   1.000
_cell.length_c   1.000
_cell.angle_alpha   90.00
_cell.angle_beta   90.00
_cell.angle_gamma   90.00
#
_symmetry.space_group_name_H-M   'P 1'
#
loop_
_entity.id
_entity.type
_entity.pdbx_description
1 polymer ?
#
loop_
_entity_poly.entity_id
_entity_poly.type
_entity_poly.pdbx_seq_one_letter_code
_entity_poly.pdbx_strand_id
1 'polypeptide(L)'
;MGYTQYWKRIEKFDKQQFEKVTKDFKEVLKHLSPFVPLAGGMGKGEPEISSKRIWFNGVENCGHTDRDLGITWPDKNAHGIAFVVERYEEIPTETLITLLCGQQQELAVNDSDVSGTWFAGLKLKHRSCGGDCSHETFSLPLQIKKDDWQKPIGEIRYYDHEGKPVYNDPKDVGRYFEFCKTAYKPYDLAVIICLIIAKHYLKEDILISSDGGIDTWRDGMLICQKILGYGLDFSLED
;
A
#
# COMPACT_ATOMS: atom_id res chain seq x y z
N MET A 1 -3.50 -12.41 -10.18
CA MET A 1 -2.92 -12.56 -8.83
C MET A 1 -1.72 -11.63 -8.75
N GLY A 2 -1.40 -11.09 -7.59
CA GLY A 2 -0.31 -10.13 -7.36
C GLY A 2 -0.43 -9.62 -5.93
N TYR A 3 0.67 -9.20 -5.33
CA TYR A 3 0.65 -8.73 -3.93
C TYR A 3 -0.35 -7.57 -3.75
N THR A 4 -1.32 -7.77 -2.85
CA THR A 4 -2.49 -6.91 -2.71
C THR A 4 -2.68 -6.41 -1.28
N GLN A 5 -3.10 -5.15 -1.15
CA GLN A 5 -3.64 -4.60 0.08
C GLN A 5 -5.16 -4.54 0.00
N TYR A 6 -5.84 -4.96 1.07
CA TYR A 6 -7.29 -5.07 1.14
C TYR A 6 -7.83 -4.19 2.26
N TRP A 7 -9.02 -3.63 2.04
CA TRP A 7 -9.76 -3.03 3.13
C TRP A 7 -11.26 -3.20 2.96
N LYS A 8 -11.96 -3.31 4.10
CA LYS A 8 -13.41 -3.31 4.17
C LYS A 8 -13.84 -2.08 4.95
N ARG A 9 -14.80 -1.32 4.41
CA ARG A 9 -15.17 -0.02 4.97
C ARG A 9 -16.66 0.24 4.96
N ILE A 10 -17.10 1.17 5.78
CA ILE A 10 -18.46 1.72 5.67
C ILE A 10 -18.61 2.56 4.39
N GLU A 11 -19.85 2.79 3.97
CA GLU A 11 -20.19 3.53 2.75
C GLU A 11 -19.60 4.95 2.73
N LYS A 12 -19.63 5.63 3.87
CA LYS A 12 -19.23 7.04 4.02
C LYS A 12 -18.55 7.25 5.37
N PHE A 13 -17.33 7.76 5.35
CA PHE A 13 -16.61 8.11 6.56
C PHE A 13 -17.09 9.44 7.15
N ASP A 14 -16.83 9.64 8.45
CA ASP A 14 -16.90 10.96 9.04
C ASP A 14 -15.93 11.92 8.33
N LYS A 15 -16.44 13.09 7.95
CA LYS A 15 -15.68 14.06 7.16
C LYS A 15 -14.48 14.63 7.95
N GLN A 16 -14.65 14.88 9.24
CA GLN A 16 -13.59 15.48 10.06
C GLN A 16 -12.46 14.47 10.29
N GLN A 17 -12.79 13.20 10.55
CA GLN A 17 -11.76 12.15 10.64
C GLN A 17 -11.06 11.95 9.30
N PHE A 18 -11.79 11.92 8.18
CA PHE A 18 -11.17 11.78 6.85
C PHE A 18 -10.26 12.96 6.50
N GLU A 19 -10.62 14.19 6.88
CA GLU A 19 -9.75 15.35 6.72
C GLU A 19 -8.43 15.19 7.49
N LYS A 20 -8.44 14.60 8.69
CA LYS A 20 -7.20 14.26 9.41
C LYS A 20 -6.37 13.22 8.67
N VAL A 21 -7.00 12.20 8.09
CA VAL A 21 -6.30 11.23 7.23
C VAL A 21 -5.58 11.94 6.08
N THR A 22 -6.27 12.82 5.36
CA THR A 22 -5.67 13.55 4.23
C THR A 22 -4.56 14.51 4.67
N LYS A 23 -4.68 15.12 5.85
CA LYS A 23 -3.69 16.03 6.41
C LYS A 23 -2.41 15.29 6.77
N ASP A 24 -2.52 14.20 7.51
CA ASP A 24 -1.36 13.44 7.97
C ASP A 24 -0.69 12.70 6.80
N PHE A 25 -1.47 12.21 5.84
CA PHE A 25 -0.90 11.62 4.64
C PHE A 25 -0.11 12.64 3.82
N LYS A 26 -0.63 13.88 3.66
CA LYS A 26 0.14 14.97 3.04
C LYS A 26 1.42 15.29 3.79
N GLU A 27 1.41 15.22 5.12
CA GLU A 27 2.61 15.45 5.92
C GLU A 27 3.67 14.39 5.62
N VAL A 28 3.31 13.10 5.65
CA VAL A 28 4.25 12.02 5.32
C VAL A 28 4.76 12.13 3.88
N LEU A 29 3.91 12.50 2.93
CA LEU A 29 4.32 12.67 1.52
C LEU A 29 5.42 13.72 1.33
N LYS A 30 5.48 14.79 2.14
CA LYS A 30 6.59 15.77 2.06
C LYS A 30 7.96 15.12 2.25
N HIS A 31 8.03 14.06 3.07
CA HIS A 31 9.25 13.32 3.35
C HIS A 31 9.45 12.12 2.43
N LEU A 32 8.35 11.53 1.94
CA LEU A 32 8.38 10.32 1.14
C LEU A 32 8.60 10.58 -0.36
N SER A 33 8.06 11.67 -0.90
CA SER A 33 8.07 11.98 -2.35
C SER A 33 9.46 11.99 -3.03
N PRO A 34 10.57 12.41 -2.39
CA PRO A 34 11.90 12.28 -2.99
C PRO A 34 12.28 10.82 -3.32
N PHE A 35 11.78 9.87 -2.52
CA PHE A 35 12.14 8.45 -2.61
C PHE A 35 11.08 7.62 -3.33
N VAL A 36 9.81 7.95 -3.13
CA VAL A 36 8.65 7.31 -3.76
C VAL A 36 7.79 8.38 -4.40
N PRO A 37 8.13 8.84 -5.60
CA PRO A 37 7.28 9.76 -6.32
C PRO A 37 5.95 9.06 -6.63
N LEU A 38 4.85 9.78 -6.41
CA LEU A 38 3.50 9.33 -6.73
C LEU A 38 2.96 10.10 -7.93
N ALA A 39 2.14 9.41 -8.71
CA ALA A 39 1.38 10.02 -9.78
C ALA A 39 -0.13 9.99 -9.46
N GLY A 40 -0.93 10.62 -10.32
CA GLY A 40 -2.37 10.37 -10.36
C GLY A 40 -2.68 8.87 -10.53
N GLY A 41 -3.91 8.45 -10.22
CA GLY A 41 -4.31 7.04 -10.26
C GLY A 41 -4.07 6.33 -11.60
N MET A 42 -4.00 7.08 -12.70
CA MET A 42 -3.63 6.56 -14.03
C MET A 42 -2.12 6.44 -14.27
N GLY A 43 -1.28 6.61 -13.26
CA GLY A 43 0.18 6.57 -13.37
C GLY A 43 0.83 7.86 -13.88
N LYS A 44 0.02 8.87 -14.23
CA LYS A 44 0.44 10.16 -14.82
C LYS A 44 -0.02 11.35 -13.96
N GLY A 45 0.71 12.47 -14.10
CA GLY A 45 0.37 13.73 -13.44
C GLY A 45 0.43 13.65 -11.92
N GLU A 46 -0.18 14.60 -11.23
CA GLU A 46 -0.12 14.70 -9.76
C GLU A 46 -1.15 13.80 -9.07
N PRO A 47 -0.84 13.24 -7.88
CA PRO A 47 -1.80 12.54 -7.05
C PRO A 47 -2.90 13.47 -6.54
N GLU A 48 -4.12 12.97 -6.38
CA GLU A 48 -5.21 13.75 -5.76
C GLU A 48 -5.34 13.39 -4.28
N ILE A 49 -4.94 14.31 -3.41
CA ILE A 49 -5.13 14.20 -1.96
C ILE A 49 -6.05 15.33 -1.50
N SER A 50 -7.36 15.05 -1.42
CA SER A 50 -8.39 16.03 -1.12
C SER A 50 -9.35 15.54 -0.04
N SER A 51 -10.19 16.44 0.50
CA SER A 51 -11.25 16.07 1.44
C SER A 51 -12.33 15.17 0.84
N LYS A 52 -12.29 14.91 -0.47
CA LYS A 52 -13.23 14.02 -1.17
C LYS A 52 -12.65 12.65 -1.45
N ARG A 53 -11.34 12.55 -1.70
CA ARG A 53 -10.66 11.28 -1.98
C ARG A 53 -9.15 11.41 -1.84
N ILE A 54 -8.53 10.28 -1.55
CA ILE A 54 -7.12 10.01 -1.79
C ILE A 54 -7.04 9.10 -3.01
N TRP A 55 -6.32 9.52 -4.05
CA TRP A 55 -6.28 8.84 -5.33
C TRP A 55 -4.91 9.00 -5.99
N PHE A 56 -4.17 7.90 -6.12
CA PHE A 56 -2.81 7.91 -6.64
C PHE A 56 -2.39 6.54 -7.20
N ASN A 57 -1.25 6.52 -7.87
CA ASN A 57 -0.55 5.32 -8.33
C ASN A 57 0.96 5.58 -8.30
N GLY A 58 1.78 4.57 -8.58
CA GLY A 58 3.17 4.79 -8.93
C GLY A 58 3.31 5.50 -10.28
N VAL A 59 4.48 6.08 -10.53
CA VAL A 59 4.80 6.77 -11.79
C VAL A 59 4.99 5.74 -12.91
N GLU A 60 4.24 5.86 -14.00
CA GLU A 60 4.50 5.07 -15.21
C GLU A 60 5.79 5.55 -15.89
N ASN A 61 6.47 4.68 -16.64
CA ASN A 61 7.70 5.04 -17.36
C ASN A 61 8.70 5.79 -16.46
N CYS A 62 8.90 5.31 -15.24
CA CYS A 62 9.59 6.01 -14.15
C CYS A 62 11.09 6.24 -14.37
N GLY A 63 11.66 5.68 -15.43
CA GLY A 63 13.08 5.83 -15.80
C GLY A 63 14.05 4.95 -15.01
N HIS A 64 13.56 4.06 -14.14
CA HIS A 64 14.38 2.99 -13.57
C HIS A 64 14.73 1.94 -14.64
N THR A 65 15.76 1.15 -14.38
CA THR A 65 16.20 0.06 -15.26
C THR A 65 15.03 -0.85 -15.62
N ASP A 66 14.85 -1.07 -16.92
CA ASP A 66 13.84 -2.00 -17.43
C ASP A 66 14.26 -3.43 -17.15
N ARG A 67 13.34 -4.21 -16.55
CA ARG A 67 13.56 -5.58 -16.09
C ARG A 67 12.24 -6.34 -16.12
N ASP A 68 12.26 -7.57 -16.61
CA ASP A 68 11.11 -8.46 -16.50
C ASP A 68 11.11 -9.13 -15.11
N LEU A 69 10.27 -8.61 -14.21
CA LEU A 69 10.11 -9.15 -12.86
C LEU A 69 8.91 -10.11 -12.74
N GLY A 70 8.13 -10.27 -13.81
CA GLY A 70 6.84 -10.96 -13.78
C GLY A 70 5.85 -10.34 -12.78
N ILE A 71 4.98 -11.17 -12.20
CA ILE A 71 4.13 -10.74 -11.08
C ILE A 71 4.97 -10.86 -9.81
N THR A 72 5.37 -9.75 -9.22
CA THR A 72 6.28 -9.73 -8.08
C THR A 72 5.59 -10.02 -6.75
N TRP A 73 6.31 -10.65 -5.83
CA TRP A 73 5.85 -11.01 -4.48
C TRP A 73 6.92 -10.66 -3.43
N PRO A 74 6.58 -10.15 -2.24
CA PRO A 74 7.57 -9.91 -1.20
C PRO A 74 8.12 -11.22 -0.63
N ASP A 75 9.43 -11.26 -0.40
CA ASP A 75 10.05 -12.26 0.46
C ASP A 75 9.57 -12.13 1.92
N LYS A 76 9.80 -13.16 2.74
CA LYS A 76 9.40 -13.16 4.15
C LYS A 76 10.02 -11.99 4.93
N ASN A 77 11.25 -11.61 4.59
CA ASN A 77 11.99 -10.53 5.28
C ASN A 77 12.06 -9.25 4.43
N ALA A 78 11.14 -9.09 3.48
CA ALA A 78 11.19 -7.98 2.54
C ALA A 78 10.90 -6.64 3.22
N HIS A 79 11.73 -5.64 2.91
CA HIS A 79 11.66 -4.30 3.49
C HIS A 79 12.31 -3.26 2.56
N GLY A 80 12.04 -1.98 2.78
CA GLY A 80 12.68 -0.89 2.05
C GLY A 80 12.35 -0.82 0.56
N ILE A 81 13.15 -0.04 -0.17
CA ILE A 81 13.01 0.25 -1.61
C ILE A 81 14.38 0.09 -2.30
N ALA A 82 14.38 -0.63 -3.40
CA ALA A 82 15.57 -1.06 -4.14
C ALA A 82 16.53 0.06 -4.60
N PHE A 83 16.01 1.19 -5.08
CA PHE A 83 16.77 2.17 -5.87
C PHE A 83 17.15 3.46 -5.13
N VAL A 84 16.93 3.54 -3.82
CA VAL A 84 17.06 4.83 -3.11
C VAL A 84 18.52 5.29 -2.97
N VAL A 85 19.49 4.38 -3.02
CA VAL A 85 20.89 4.76 -2.74
C VAL A 85 21.65 5.28 -3.96
N GLU A 86 21.20 5.00 -5.19
CA GLU A 86 21.85 5.55 -6.40
C GLU A 86 21.66 7.07 -6.55
N ARG A 87 20.67 7.68 -5.90
CA ARG A 87 20.35 9.13 -6.06
C ARG A 87 20.81 10.03 -4.91
N TYR A 88 21.21 9.49 -3.76
CA TYR A 88 21.25 10.27 -2.51
C TYR A 88 22.50 10.07 -1.65
N GLU A 89 23.69 10.02 -2.26
CA GLU A 89 24.97 10.02 -1.54
C GLU A 89 25.18 11.25 -0.62
N GLU A 90 24.40 12.33 -0.80
CA GLU A 90 24.67 13.64 -0.15
C GLU A 90 23.53 14.21 0.75
N ILE A 91 22.52 13.44 1.18
CA ILE A 91 21.42 14.00 2.00
C ILE A 91 21.58 13.71 3.51
N PRO A 92 21.62 14.75 4.37
CA PRO A 92 21.68 14.59 5.83
C PRO A 92 20.28 14.31 6.40
N THR A 93 19.85 13.05 6.38
CA THR A 93 18.84 12.57 7.35
C THR A 93 18.99 11.06 7.54
N GLU A 94 20.02 10.69 8.30
CA GLU A 94 20.44 9.29 8.56
C GLU A 94 19.28 8.37 8.97
N THR A 95 18.22 8.86 9.62
CA THR A 95 17.14 8.00 10.13
C THR A 95 16.11 7.58 9.07
N LEU A 96 15.63 8.49 8.21
CA LEU A 96 14.58 8.13 7.24
C LEU A 96 15.16 7.31 6.08
N ILE A 97 16.39 7.62 5.67
CA ILE A 97 17.13 6.85 4.67
C ILE A 97 17.40 5.44 5.21
N THR A 98 17.91 5.29 6.44
CA THR A 98 18.12 3.94 7.02
C THR A 98 16.81 3.15 7.10
N LEU A 99 15.69 3.80 7.44
CA LEU A 99 14.37 3.16 7.47
C LEU A 99 13.84 2.77 6.08
N LEU A 100 14.18 3.53 5.04
CA LEU A 100 13.70 3.31 3.67
C LEU A 100 14.61 2.41 2.83
N CYS A 101 15.90 2.31 3.15
CA CYS A 101 16.93 1.79 2.25
C CYS A 101 17.60 0.50 2.71
N GLY A 102 17.39 0.07 3.96
CA GLY A 102 18.23 -1.00 4.53
C GLY A 102 19.71 -0.59 4.62
N GLN A 103 20.60 -1.55 4.90
CA GLN A 103 22.05 -1.28 4.89
C GLN A 103 22.55 -1.16 3.43
N GLN A 104 23.51 -0.26 3.18
CA GLN A 104 24.10 0.05 1.86
C GLN A 104 24.59 -1.16 1.04
N GLN A 105 24.75 -2.33 1.67
CA GLN A 105 25.23 -3.57 1.05
C GLN A 105 24.11 -4.42 0.39
N GLU A 106 22.83 -4.04 0.53
CA GLU A 106 21.67 -4.81 0.03
C GLU A 106 21.00 -4.20 -1.22
N LEU A 107 21.63 -3.19 -1.83
CA LEU A 107 21.06 -2.42 -2.95
C LEU A 107 20.83 -3.25 -4.21
N ALA A 108 19.74 -2.94 -4.91
CA ALA A 108 19.24 -3.58 -6.12
C ALA A 108 20.07 -3.27 -7.39
N VAL A 109 21.36 -3.58 -7.38
CA VAL A 109 22.19 -3.57 -8.59
C VAL A 109 22.17 -4.99 -9.19
N ASN A 110 21.73 -5.12 -10.44
CA ASN A 110 21.66 -6.41 -11.16
C ASN A 110 20.86 -7.50 -10.43
N ASP A 111 19.58 -7.24 -10.10
CA ASP A 111 18.66 -8.21 -9.48
C ASP A 111 19.04 -8.70 -8.07
N SER A 112 19.93 -8.00 -7.36
CA SER A 112 20.25 -8.31 -5.95
C SER A 112 19.04 -8.18 -5.00
N ASP A 113 18.01 -7.43 -5.41
CA ASP A 113 16.70 -7.37 -4.78
C ASP A 113 15.85 -8.62 -4.99
N VAL A 114 16.22 -9.53 -5.87
CA VAL A 114 15.51 -10.79 -6.11
C VAL A 114 16.01 -11.85 -5.11
N SER A 115 15.10 -12.41 -4.30
CA SER A 115 15.40 -13.50 -3.36
C SER A 115 15.10 -14.89 -3.93
N GLY A 116 14.35 -14.97 -5.03
CA GLY A 116 13.98 -16.22 -5.65
C GLY A 116 12.79 -16.07 -6.59
N THR A 117 12.08 -17.17 -6.83
CA THR A 117 10.90 -17.22 -7.69
C THR A 117 9.68 -17.73 -6.95
N TRP A 118 8.50 -17.46 -7.50
CA TRP A 118 7.23 -18.12 -7.17
C TRP A 118 6.49 -18.42 -8.46
N PHE A 119 5.30 -19.03 -8.39
CA PHE A 119 4.66 -19.63 -9.57
C PHE A 119 4.35 -18.64 -10.71
N ALA A 120 4.30 -17.33 -10.45
CA ALA A 120 3.94 -16.31 -11.43
C ALA A 120 4.98 -15.17 -11.60
N GLY A 121 6.16 -15.27 -10.98
CA GLY A 121 7.19 -14.23 -11.10
C GLY A 121 8.30 -14.34 -10.05
N LEU A 122 8.91 -13.20 -9.75
CA LEU A 122 10.03 -13.11 -8.82
C LEU A 122 9.59 -12.78 -7.38
N LYS A 123 10.36 -13.27 -6.40
CA LYS A 123 10.29 -12.84 -5.01
C LYS A 123 11.30 -11.73 -4.76
N LEU A 124 10.89 -10.69 -4.05
CA LEU A 124 11.69 -9.48 -3.85
C LEU A 124 12.01 -9.25 -2.37
N LYS A 125 13.26 -8.89 -2.06
CA LYS A 125 13.72 -8.41 -0.75
C LYS A 125 13.37 -6.95 -0.50
N HIS A 126 13.24 -6.16 -1.56
CA HIS A 126 12.96 -4.73 -1.49
C HIS A 126 11.85 -4.38 -2.48
N ARG A 127 11.13 -3.28 -2.23
CA ARG A 127 10.13 -2.80 -3.19
C ARG A 127 10.82 -2.32 -4.46
N SER A 128 10.40 -2.87 -5.60
CA SER A 128 11.11 -2.70 -6.88
C SER A 128 10.17 -2.61 -8.06
N CYS A 129 10.67 -2.07 -9.16
CA CYS A 129 10.02 -2.08 -10.46
C CYS A 129 11.01 -2.46 -11.57
N GLY A 130 10.47 -2.72 -12.76
CA GLY A 130 11.23 -2.85 -14.00
C GLY A 130 10.78 -1.74 -14.95
N GLY A 131 11.29 -0.52 -14.75
CA GLY A 131 10.95 0.63 -15.60
C GLY A 131 9.57 1.27 -15.41
N ASP A 132 8.62 0.60 -14.75
CA ASP A 132 7.28 1.13 -14.46
C ASP A 132 6.89 0.93 -12.99
N CYS A 133 6.76 2.02 -12.22
CA CYS A 133 6.36 1.97 -10.81
C CYS A 133 4.85 1.85 -10.62
N SER A 134 4.03 2.08 -11.66
CA SER A 134 2.58 2.00 -11.59
C SER A 134 2.09 0.54 -11.64
N HIS A 135 0.92 0.26 -11.06
CA HIS A 135 0.25 -1.04 -11.22
C HIS A 135 -1.27 -0.93 -11.22
N GLU A 136 -1.89 -0.88 -10.03
CA GLU A 136 -3.32 -0.62 -9.86
C GLU A 136 -3.51 0.71 -9.13
N THR A 137 -4.58 1.41 -9.48
CA THR A 137 -4.94 2.66 -8.82
C THR A 137 -5.28 2.42 -7.35
N PHE A 138 -4.63 3.15 -6.45
CA PHE A 138 -5.12 3.28 -5.09
C PHE A 138 -6.20 4.35 -5.04
N SER A 139 -7.37 4.01 -4.48
CA SER A 139 -8.43 4.98 -4.24
C SER A 139 -9.07 4.76 -2.88
N LEU A 140 -9.07 5.80 -2.06
CA LEU A 140 -9.84 5.87 -0.82
C LEU A 140 -10.74 7.10 -0.86
N PRO A 141 -11.98 6.99 -1.38
CA PRO A 141 -12.92 8.11 -1.39
C PRO A 141 -13.53 8.35 0.00
N LEU A 142 -13.94 9.58 0.32
CA LEU A 142 -14.72 9.87 1.54
C LEU A 142 -16.05 9.07 1.56
N GLN A 143 -16.68 8.95 0.40
CA GLN A 143 -17.94 8.25 0.19
C GLN A 143 -17.86 7.41 -1.08
N ILE A 144 -18.30 6.17 -0.99
CA ILE A 144 -18.42 5.28 -2.15
C ILE A 144 -19.51 5.81 -3.09
N LYS A 145 -19.20 5.85 -4.39
CA LYS A 145 -20.21 6.06 -5.42
C LYS A 145 -20.90 4.74 -5.69
N LYS A 146 -22.22 4.71 -5.51
CA LYS A 146 -23.02 3.51 -5.78
C LYS A 146 -23.13 3.31 -7.28
N ASP A 147 -22.37 2.35 -7.78
CA ASP A 147 -22.51 1.81 -9.13
C ASP A 147 -23.16 0.41 -9.04
N ASP A 148 -23.76 -0.08 -10.13
CA ASP A 148 -24.57 -1.31 -10.13
C ASP A 148 -23.83 -2.58 -9.65
N TRP A 149 -22.50 -2.58 -9.75
CA TRP A 149 -21.65 -3.71 -9.40
C TRP A 149 -21.17 -3.67 -7.94
N GLN A 150 -21.06 -2.49 -7.33
CA GLN A 150 -20.48 -2.34 -6.01
C GLN A 150 -21.57 -2.42 -4.94
N LYS A 151 -21.68 -3.59 -4.32
CA LYS A 151 -22.66 -3.87 -3.25
C LYS A 151 -21.94 -4.11 -1.92
N PRO A 152 -22.56 -3.77 -0.78
CA PRO A 152 -22.01 -4.15 0.51
C PRO A 152 -22.03 -5.66 0.66
N ILE A 153 -21.13 -6.18 1.49
CA ILE A 153 -21.01 -7.57 1.87
C ILE A 153 -22.32 -8.00 2.54
N GLY A 154 -22.98 -9.01 1.95
CA GLY A 154 -24.19 -9.61 2.51
C GLY A 154 -23.88 -10.62 3.62
N GLU A 155 -24.92 -11.21 4.20
CA GLU A 155 -24.75 -12.21 5.28
C GLU A 155 -24.12 -13.51 4.79
N ILE A 156 -24.45 -13.95 3.57
CA ILE A 156 -23.95 -15.19 2.98
C ILE A 156 -22.71 -14.89 2.13
N ARG A 157 -21.61 -15.58 2.40
CA ARG A 157 -20.35 -15.50 1.66
C ARG A 157 -20.41 -16.33 0.38
N TYR A 158 -20.80 -17.60 0.51
CA TYR A 158 -21.02 -18.53 -0.60
C TYR A 158 -21.88 -19.71 -0.12
N TYR A 159 -22.30 -20.56 -1.05
CA TYR A 159 -22.88 -21.86 -0.73
C TYR A 159 -21.81 -22.94 -0.98
N ASP A 160 -21.61 -23.85 -0.03
CA ASP A 160 -20.65 -24.94 -0.19
C ASP A 160 -21.14 -25.98 -1.22
N HIS A 161 -20.33 -27.03 -1.42
CA HIS A 161 -20.62 -28.09 -2.38
C HIS A 161 -21.89 -28.91 -2.04
N GLU A 162 -22.39 -28.81 -0.81
CA GLU A 162 -23.65 -29.42 -0.36
C GLU A 162 -24.84 -28.45 -0.47
N GLY A 163 -24.61 -27.21 -0.93
CA GLY A 163 -25.62 -26.17 -1.04
C GLY A 163 -25.96 -25.50 0.30
N LYS A 164 -25.14 -25.68 1.34
CA LYS A 164 -25.33 -25.02 2.64
C LYS A 164 -24.70 -23.62 2.63
N PRO A 165 -25.37 -22.59 3.17
CA PRO A 165 -24.80 -21.26 3.22
C PRO A 165 -23.61 -21.21 4.19
N VAL A 166 -22.51 -20.64 3.73
CA VAL A 166 -21.37 -20.20 4.53
C VAL A 166 -21.50 -18.70 4.73
N TYR A 167 -21.55 -18.26 5.99
CA TYR A 167 -21.79 -16.87 6.36
C TYR A 167 -20.51 -16.03 6.39
N ASN A 168 -20.63 -14.73 6.12
CA ASN A 168 -19.58 -13.76 6.40
C ASN A 168 -19.47 -13.49 7.90
N ASP A 169 -18.30 -13.04 8.33
CA ASP A 169 -18.13 -12.52 9.69
C ASP A 169 -19.09 -11.34 9.90
N PRO A 170 -19.87 -11.30 11.00
CA PRO A 170 -20.72 -10.15 11.32
C PRO A 170 -20.02 -8.80 11.26
N LYS A 171 -18.70 -8.74 11.51
CA LYS A 171 -17.90 -7.50 11.40
C LYS A 171 -17.81 -6.98 9.97
N ASP A 172 -17.96 -7.86 8.97
CA ASP A 172 -17.85 -7.53 7.55
C ASP A 172 -19.20 -7.15 6.93
N VAL A 173 -20.30 -7.69 7.46
CA VAL A 173 -21.65 -7.50 6.89
C VAL A 173 -22.00 -6.01 6.83
N GLY A 174 -22.48 -5.56 5.67
CA GLY A 174 -22.81 -4.16 5.41
C GLY A 174 -21.63 -3.28 4.97
N ARG A 175 -20.39 -3.78 5.04
CA ARG A 175 -19.19 -3.08 4.56
C ARG A 175 -18.97 -3.29 3.07
N TYR A 176 -18.20 -2.41 2.47
CA TYR A 176 -17.75 -2.51 1.09
C TYR A 176 -16.31 -2.99 1.05
N PHE A 177 -16.05 -3.99 0.21
CA PHE A 177 -14.72 -4.51 -0.05
C PHE A 177 -14.04 -3.69 -1.15
N GLU A 178 -12.82 -3.23 -0.87
CA GLU A 178 -11.94 -2.54 -1.80
C GLU A 178 -10.53 -3.13 -1.66
N PHE A 179 -9.72 -2.98 -2.70
CA PHE A 179 -8.35 -3.49 -2.72
C PHE A 179 -7.47 -2.69 -3.69
N CYS A 180 -6.17 -2.86 -3.56
CA CYS A 180 -5.19 -2.35 -4.52
C CYS A 180 -4.07 -3.38 -4.67
N LYS A 181 -3.94 -3.97 -5.85
CA LYS A 181 -2.76 -4.76 -6.19
C LYS A 181 -1.62 -3.80 -6.37
N THR A 182 -0.57 -3.95 -5.58
CA THR A 182 0.61 -3.10 -5.66
C THR A 182 1.77 -3.81 -6.33
N ALA A 183 1.71 -5.15 -6.40
CA ALA A 183 2.80 -6.00 -6.86
C ALA A 183 4.12 -5.71 -6.12
N TYR A 184 4.05 -5.21 -4.88
CA TYR A 184 5.22 -4.81 -4.10
C TYR A 184 6.13 -3.78 -4.82
N LYS A 185 5.55 -2.98 -5.72
CA LYS A 185 6.24 -1.86 -6.37
C LYS A 185 6.49 -0.72 -5.38
N PRO A 186 7.38 0.25 -5.67
CA PRO A 186 7.75 1.30 -4.71
C PRO A 186 6.56 2.06 -4.10
N TYR A 187 5.51 2.34 -4.87
CA TYR A 187 4.32 3.04 -4.38
C TYR A 187 3.47 2.25 -3.37
N ASP A 188 3.67 0.93 -3.25
CA ASP A 188 3.08 0.09 -2.19
C ASP A 188 3.31 0.67 -0.80
N LEU A 189 4.49 1.25 -0.57
CA LEU A 189 4.81 1.88 0.70
C LEU A 189 3.86 3.05 1.02
N ALA A 190 3.51 3.86 0.02
CA ALA A 190 2.54 4.93 0.19
C ALA A 190 1.12 4.41 0.40
N VAL A 191 0.74 3.30 -0.24
CA VAL A 191 -0.53 2.60 0.02
C VAL A 191 -0.62 2.15 1.47
N ILE A 192 0.41 1.45 1.96
CA ILE A 192 0.53 0.98 3.35
C ILE A 192 0.42 2.15 4.33
N ILE A 193 1.21 3.22 4.14
CA ILE A 193 1.19 4.41 4.99
C ILE A 193 -0.21 5.04 5.01
N CYS A 194 -0.86 5.20 3.86
CA CYS A 194 -2.21 5.75 3.78
C CYS A 194 -3.21 4.90 4.57
N LEU A 195 -3.10 3.57 4.49
CA LEU A 195 -3.96 2.62 5.18
C LEU A 195 -3.73 2.62 6.70
N ILE A 196 -2.47 2.71 7.16
CA ILE A 196 -2.14 2.86 8.59
C ILE A 196 -2.77 4.15 9.16
N ILE A 197 -2.58 5.28 8.47
CA ILE A 197 -3.17 6.57 8.86
C ILE A 197 -4.70 6.50 8.85
N ALA A 198 -5.29 5.86 7.83
CA ALA A 198 -6.73 5.66 7.75
C ALA A 198 -7.26 4.86 8.95
N LYS A 199 -6.62 3.72 9.30
CA LYS A 199 -7.02 2.92 10.46
C LYS A 199 -6.94 3.71 11.76
N HIS A 200 -5.90 4.53 11.95
CA HIS A 200 -5.74 5.35 13.16
C HIS A 200 -6.94 6.28 13.42
N TYR A 201 -7.40 7.01 12.38
CA TYR A 201 -8.49 7.97 12.54
C TYR A 201 -9.89 7.37 12.37
N LEU A 202 -10.04 6.41 11.46
CA LEU A 202 -11.34 5.83 11.11
C LEU A 202 -11.69 4.63 11.99
N LYS A 203 -10.71 4.02 12.67
CA LYS A 203 -10.91 2.94 13.64
C LYS A 203 -11.76 1.80 13.05
N GLU A 204 -12.86 1.46 13.71
CA GLU A 204 -13.78 0.41 13.28
C GLU A 204 -14.47 0.71 11.96
N ASP A 205 -14.44 1.94 11.42
CA ASP A 205 -15.05 2.23 10.12
C ASP A 205 -14.25 1.63 8.97
N ILE A 206 -13.01 1.20 9.20
CA ILE A 206 -12.14 0.53 8.22
C ILE A 206 -11.42 -0.69 8.84
N LEU A 207 -11.50 -1.82 8.15
CA LEU A 207 -10.83 -3.07 8.46
C LEU A 207 -9.78 -3.31 7.37
N ILE A 208 -8.54 -3.65 7.73
CA ILE A 208 -7.41 -3.67 6.79
C ILE A 208 -6.72 -5.03 6.86
N SER A 209 -6.56 -5.68 5.72
CA SER A 209 -5.84 -6.95 5.60
C SER A 209 -4.92 -6.92 4.38
N SER A 210 -4.06 -7.93 4.25
CA SER A 210 -3.02 -7.97 3.22
C SER A 210 -2.76 -9.40 2.77
N ASP A 211 -2.24 -9.56 1.55
CA ASP A 211 -1.60 -10.81 1.13
C ASP A 211 -0.31 -11.11 1.93
N GLY A 212 0.27 -10.09 2.56
CA GLY A 212 1.48 -10.18 3.39
C GLY A 212 1.21 -10.16 4.89
N GLY A 213 2.22 -10.51 5.68
CA GLY A 213 2.19 -10.39 7.13
C GLY A 213 2.55 -8.98 7.62
N ILE A 214 2.47 -8.76 8.93
CA ILE A 214 2.83 -7.47 9.55
C ILE A 214 4.29 -7.06 9.27
N ASP A 215 5.19 -8.02 9.04
CA ASP A 215 6.59 -7.77 8.74
C ASP A 215 6.77 -6.92 7.47
N THR A 216 5.97 -7.15 6.42
CA THR A 216 6.05 -6.37 5.17
C THR A 216 5.45 -4.95 5.31
N TRP A 217 4.69 -4.70 6.38
CA TRP A 217 4.10 -3.41 6.73
C TRP A 217 4.99 -2.57 7.65
N ARG A 218 6.04 -3.17 8.22
CA ARG A 218 6.89 -2.57 9.25
C ARG A 218 7.51 -1.24 8.84
N ASP A 219 7.92 -1.08 7.58
CA ASP A 219 8.47 0.19 7.07
C ASP A 219 7.46 1.33 7.22
N GLY A 220 6.21 1.09 6.81
CA GLY A 220 5.14 2.07 6.92
C GLY A 220 4.83 2.41 8.39
N MET A 221 4.81 1.40 9.26
CA MET A 221 4.61 1.59 10.71
C MET A 221 5.70 2.48 11.32
N LEU A 222 6.97 2.22 10.98
CA LEU A 222 8.12 3.00 11.47
C LEU A 222 8.10 4.44 10.93
N ILE A 223 7.74 4.64 9.66
CA ILE A 223 7.62 5.97 9.05
C ILE A 223 6.51 6.77 9.70
N CYS A 224 5.31 6.19 9.86
CA CYS A 224 4.21 6.81 10.56
C CYS A 224 4.62 7.18 12.00
N GLN A 225 5.27 6.25 12.73
CA GLN A 225 5.70 6.52 14.09
C GLN A 225 6.71 7.67 14.17
N LYS A 226 7.66 7.71 13.24
CA LYS A 226 8.72 8.71 13.21
C LYS A 226 8.20 10.11 12.87
N ILE A 227 7.25 10.22 11.95
CA ILE A 227 6.76 11.50 11.42
C ILE A 227 5.54 11.99 12.22
N LEU A 228 4.59 11.10 12.51
CA LEU A 228 3.28 11.43 13.07
C LEU A 228 3.18 11.12 14.57
N GLY A 229 4.11 10.34 15.11
CA GLY A 229 4.12 9.95 16.53
C GLY A 229 3.25 8.73 16.86
N TYR A 230 2.66 8.06 15.86
CA TYR A 230 1.86 6.84 16.01
C TYR A 230 2.08 5.89 14.81
N GLY A 231 1.73 4.60 14.96
CA GLY A 231 1.81 3.62 13.86
C GLY A 231 2.44 2.29 14.27
N LEU A 232 3.21 2.23 15.36
CA LEU A 232 3.75 0.96 15.88
C LEU A 232 2.70 0.05 16.51
N ASP A 233 1.57 0.62 16.91
CA ASP A 233 0.40 -0.07 17.44
C ASP A 233 -0.54 -0.62 16.36
N PHE A 234 -0.23 -0.35 15.08
CA PHE A 234 -1.01 -0.87 13.96
C PHE A 234 -0.97 -2.41 13.91
N SER A 235 -2.11 -2.99 13.57
CA SER A 235 -2.27 -4.43 13.32
C SER A 235 -3.15 -4.66 12.10
N LEU A 236 -2.91 -5.76 11.42
CA LEU A 236 -3.77 -6.26 10.35
C LEU A 236 -4.92 -7.07 10.94
N GLU A 237 -6.02 -7.11 10.21
CA GLU A 237 -7.14 -8.01 10.48
C GLU A 237 -6.78 -9.42 10.02
N ASP A 238 -7.12 -10.41 10.85
CA ASP A 238 -7.03 -11.84 10.53
C ASP A 238 -8.02 -12.27 9.42
#